data_AF-A0A8X6YLE2-F1
#
_entry.id   AF-A0A8X6YLE2-F1
#
_cell.length_a   1.000
_cell.length_b   1.000
_cell.length_c   1.000
_cell.angle_alpha   90.00
_cell.angle_beta   90.00
_cell.angle_gamma   90.00
#
_symmetry.space_group_name_H-M   'P 1'
#
loop_
_entity.id
_entity.type
_entity.pdbx_description
1 polymer ?
#
loop_
_entity_poly.entity_id
_entity_poly.type
_entity_poly.pdbx_seq_one_letter_code
_entity_poly.pdbx_strand_id
1 'polypeptide(L)'
;MRDVNNLFLRNCQTSKTTEENQNARYNPINIQMLSQGLHHQIFGNKPDFILDDKTLMEVISHLKQHNLWQAKASTLPDVDFKLPKLHNSNIIEHFNHIATEQLKDYKMLLLDLVNSELPPIPKNWKFHRGWMQYDSSGKSQSVDFPEESALVFDVEVCMKEGNFPTIATAVSKKHWYLWCSERLTEDQIKNGFQELLVGHNVAFDRAFVKEQYFLEQTKTAFLDTMSLHMCVSGLTGMQRAMSLASKKKKSTSDESENSSRLVIH
;
A
#
# COMPACT_ATOMS: atom_id res chain seq x y z
N MET A 1 46.40 14.10 -45.40
CA MET A 1 45.34 13.13 -45.69
C MET A 1 45.84 11.78 -45.19
N ARG A 2 45.35 11.32 -44.02
CA ARG A 2 45.47 9.95 -43.45
C ARG A 2 46.91 9.52 -43.10
N ASP A 3 47.25 8.86 -42.00
CA ASP A 3 46.56 7.95 -41.10
C ASP A 3 47.07 8.09 -39.65
N VAL A 4 46.14 8.15 -38.70
CA VAL A 4 46.39 8.20 -37.26
C VAL A 4 46.01 6.82 -36.71
N ASN A 5 46.91 5.85 -36.76
CA ASN A 5 46.61 4.47 -36.37
C ASN A 5 47.82 3.75 -35.72
N ASN A 6 48.52 4.42 -34.80
CA ASN A 6 49.57 3.78 -34.00
C ASN A 6 49.79 4.43 -32.64
N LEU A 7 48.75 4.48 -31.81
CA LEU A 7 48.90 4.56 -30.36
C LEU A 7 47.88 3.63 -29.76
N PHE A 8 48.30 2.43 -29.35
CA PHE A 8 47.83 1.69 -28.16
C PHE A 8 48.37 0.25 -28.19
N LEU A 9 49.69 0.13 -28.09
CA LEU A 9 50.33 -1.07 -27.57
C LEU A 9 51.43 -0.62 -26.60
N ARG A 10 51.09 -0.50 -25.32
CA ARG A 10 52.08 -0.48 -24.24
C ARG A 10 51.67 -1.46 -23.14
N ASN A 11 52.47 -2.51 -23.05
CA ASN A 11 52.59 -3.42 -21.92
C ASN A 11 52.70 -2.62 -20.61
N CYS A 12 51.87 -2.95 -19.62
CA CYS A 12 52.14 -2.63 -18.22
C CYS A 12 52.49 -3.92 -17.49
N GLN A 13 53.70 -3.94 -16.94
CA GLN A 13 54.18 -4.96 -16.03
C GLN A 13 53.44 -4.89 -14.69
N THR A 14 53.22 -6.07 -14.15
CA THR A 14 52.65 -6.46 -12.86
C THR A 14 52.97 -5.55 -11.66
N SER A 15 51.94 -5.06 -10.99
CA SER A 15 51.92 -4.82 -9.55
C SER A 15 50.66 -5.47 -8.95
N LYS A 16 50.86 -6.43 -8.05
CA LYS A 16 49.82 -7.22 -7.36
C LYS A 16 48.79 -6.33 -6.67
N THR A 17 47.54 -6.39 -7.11
CA THR A 17 46.37 -5.95 -6.34
C THR A 17 45.17 -6.77 -6.78
N THR A 18 44.53 -7.47 -5.82
CA THR A 18 43.18 -8.08 -5.80
C THR A 18 42.62 -8.58 -7.13
N GLU A 19 42.40 -9.89 -7.24
CA GLU A 19 41.71 -10.58 -8.34
C GLU A 19 40.60 -9.71 -8.96
N GLU A 20 40.93 -9.03 -10.07
CA GLU A 20 39.96 -8.32 -10.87
C GLU A 20 38.97 -9.35 -11.39
N ASN A 21 37.70 -9.16 -11.05
CA ASN A 21 36.62 -10.05 -11.45
C ASN A 21 36.46 -9.95 -12.97
N GLN A 22 37.17 -10.80 -13.72
CA GLN A 22 37.37 -10.69 -15.18
C GLN A 22 36.06 -10.74 -16.01
N ASN A 23 34.94 -11.08 -15.38
CA ASN A 23 33.63 -11.21 -16.00
C ASN A 23 32.61 -10.13 -15.59
N ALA A 24 33.04 -9.11 -14.82
CA ALA A 24 32.16 -8.01 -14.43
C ALA A 24 31.70 -7.23 -15.66
N ARG A 25 30.38 -7.06 -15.81
CA ARG A 25 29.78 -6.31 -16.92
C ARG A 25 29.76 -4.83 -16.59
N TYR A 26 30.04 -3.99 -17.58
CA TYR A 26 29.99 -2.54 -17.45
C TYR A 26 29.18 -1.93 -18.60
N ASN A 27 28.55 -0.79 -18.34
CA ASN A 27 27.92 0.01 -19.39
C ASN A 27 28.95 0.96 -20.06
N PRO A 28 28.57 1.70 -21.13
CA PRO A 28 29.48 2.61 -21.84
C PRO A 28 30.09 3.76 -21.01
N ILE A 29 29.56 4.02 -19.81
CA ILE A 29 30.08 5.03 -18.88
C ILE A 29 30.79 4.42 -17.67
N ASN A 30 31.18 3.14 -17.76
CA ASN A 30 31.96 2.39 -16.77
C ASN A 30 31.25 2.17 -15.41
N ILE A 31 29.91 2.10 -15.42
CA ILE A 31 29.12 1.68 -14.26
C ILE A 31 28.99 0.16 -14.29
N GLN A 32 29.29 -0.48 -13.16
CA GLN A 32 29.13 -1.92 -12.99
C GLN A 32 27.65 -2.32 -13.10
N MET A 33 27.37 -3.29 -13.96
CA MET A 33 26.04 -3.84 -14.22
C MET A 33 25.83 -5.15 -13.43
N LEU A 34 24.61 -5.68 -13.49
CA LEU A 34 24.30 -6.99 -12.91
C LEU A 34 25.24 -8.08 -13.46
N SER A 35 25.60 -9.05 -12.60
CA SER A 35 26.36 -10.23 -12.97
C SER A 35 25.71 -10.96 -14.15
N GLN A 36 26.52 -11.63 -14.98
CA GLN A 36 26.04 -12.32 -16.18
C GLN A 36 24.89 -13.30 -15.89
N GLY A 37 25.00 -14.05 -14.79
CA GLY A 37 23.99 -15.01 -14.35
C GLY A 37 22.65 -14.35 -13.97
N LEU A 38 22.68 -13.24 -13.24
CA LEU A 38 21.47 -12.49 -12.89
C LEU A 38 20.85 -11.78 -14.09
N HIS A 39 21.70 -11.20 -14.95
CA HIS A 39 21.24 -10.55 -16.18
C HIS A 39 20.46 -11.53 -17.06
N HIS A 40 20.99 -12.73 -17.27
CA HIS A 40 20.33 -13.75 -18.06
C HIS A 40 19.00 -14.22 -17.43
N GLN A 41 18.94 -14.32 -16.10
CA GLN A 41 17.70 -14.70 -15.40
C GLN A 41 16.60 -13.63 -15.50
N ILE A 42 16.96 -12.34 -15.55
CA ILE A 42 15.98 -11.23 -15.58
C ILE A 42 15.60 -10.83 -17.01
N PHE A 43 16.60 -10.74 -17.90
CA PHE A 43 16.44 -10.20 -19.25
C PHE A 43 16.51 -11.27 -20.34
N GLY A 44 16.82 -12.52 -19.99
CA GLY A 44 16.95 -13.62 -20.94
C GLY A 44 18.11 -13.40 -21.92
N ASN A 45 17.82 -13.61 -23.21
CA ASN A 45 18.75 -13.40 -24.32
C ASN A 45 18.55 -12.04 -25.03
N LYS A 46 17.91 -11.07 -24.37
CA LYS A 46 17.74 -9.75 -24.96
C LYS A 46 19.11 -9.09 -25.17
N PRO A 47 19.35 -8.47 -26.34
CA PRO A 47 20.59 -7.75 -26.57
C PRO A 47 20.70 -6.59 -25.59
N ASP A 48 21.94 -6.23 -25.25
CA ASP A 48 22.19 -5.05 -24.44
C ASP A 48 21.69 -3.80 -25.15
N PHE A 49 21.15 -2.87 -24.36
CA PHE A 49 20.67 -1.60 -24.89
C PHE A 49 21.85 -0.81 -25.46
N ILE A 50 21.76 -0.48 -26.76
CA ILE A 50 22.75 0.34 -27.45
C ILE A 50 22.28 1.79 -27.41
N LEU A 51 23.06 2.65 -26.76
CA LEU A 51 22.87 4.10 -26.76
C LEU A 51 23.33 4.68 -28.09
N ASP A 52 22.60 5.66 -28.63
CA ASP A 52 23.04 6.42 -29.78
C ASP A 52 24.22 7.34 -29.40
N ASP A 53 25.14 7.55 -30.35
CA ASP A 53 26.38 8.32 -30.12
C ASP A 53 26.12 9.75 -29.66
N LYS A 54 25.03 10.37 -30.13
CA LYS A 54 24.66 11.73 -29.75
C LYS A 54 24.28 11.80 -28.28
N THR A 55 23.36 10.95 -27.82
CA THR A 55 22.95 10.86 -26.41
C THR A 55 24.14 10.50 -25.52
N LEU A 56 25.00 9.58 -25.95
CA LEU A 56 26.19 9.21 -25.19
C LEU A 56 27.11 10.42 -24.96
N MET A 57 27.33 11.25 -25.98
CA MET A 57 28.15 12.46 -25.85
C MET A 57 27.53 13.50 -24.92
N GLU A 58 26.20 13.67 -24.95
CA GLU A 58 25.47 14.54 -24.03
C GLU A 58 25.64 14.06 -22.57
N VAL A 59 25.50 12.75 -22.32
CA VAL A 59 25.71 12.15 -20.99
C VAL A 59 27.15 12.35 -20.51
N ILE A 60 28.15 12.09 -21.37
CA ILE A 60 29.57 12.29 -21.03
C ILE A 60 29.84 13.76 -20.69
N SER A 61 29.30 14.70 -21.47
CA SER A 61 29.45 16.13 -21.23
C SER A 61 28.90 16.51 -19.85
N HIS A 62 27.70 16.04 -19.51
CA HIS A 62 27.07 16.26 -18.22
C HIS A 62 27.88 15.65 -17.06
N LEU A 63 28.38 14.42 -17.21
CA LEU A 63 29.25 13.78 -16.21
C LEU A 63 30.55 14.55 -15.99
N LYS A 64 31.14 15.13 -17.04
CA LYS A 64 32.35 15.98 -16.93
C LYS A 64 32.06 17.27 -16.18
N GLN A 65 30.95 17.94 -16.47
CA GLN A 65 30.55 19.17 -15.78
C GLN A 65 30.42 18.96 -14.25
N HIS A 66 29.98 17.77 -13.84
CA HIS A 66 29.83 17.41 -12.43
C HIS A 66 31.05 16.70 -11.82
N ASN A 67 32.18 16.60 -12.53
CA ASN A 67 33.39 15.88 -12.09
C ASN A 67 33.16 14.39 -11.75
N LEU A 68 32.21 13.75 -12.43
CA LEU A 68 31.86 12.34 -12.25
C LEU A 68 32.40 11.43 -13.36
N TRP A 69 32.82 12.00 -14.49
CA TRP A 69 33.40 11.24 -15.59
C TRP A 69 34.72 10.57 -15.15
N GLN A 70 34.82 9.24 -15.31
CA GLN A 70 35.97 8.43 -14.88
C GLN A 70 36.31 8.52 -13.39
N ALA A 71 35.36 8.95 -12.55
CA ALA A 71 35.53 8.86 -11.11
C ALA A 71 35.76 7.39 -10.68
N LYS A 72 36.67 7.18 -9.72
CA LYS A 72 36.96 5.82 -9.22
C LYS A 72 35.74 5.29 -8.47
N ALA A 73 35.05 4.32 -9.04
CA ALA A 73 34.04 3.52 -8.36
C ALA A 73 34.67 2.23 -7.82
N SER A 74 34.29 1.81 -6.61
CA SER A 74 34.64 0.49 -6.10
C SER A 74 33.86 -0.58 -6.86
N THR A 75 34.56 -1.59 -7.37
CA THR A 75 33.93 -2.76 -7.98
C THR A 75 33.46 -3.72 -6.89
N LEU A 76 32.23 -4.18 -7.00
CA LEU A 76 31.65 -5.19 -6.12
C LEU A 76 31.94 -6.59 -6.69
N PRO A 77 32.07 -7.61 -5.83
CA PRO A 77 32.18 -8.99 -6.30
C PRO A 77 30.90 -9.41 -7.03
N ASP A 78 31.04 -10.29 -8.02
CA ASP A 78 29.90 -10.86 -8.73
C ASP A 78 29.07 -11.71 -7.77
N VAL A 79 27.75 -11.59 -7.91
CA VAL A 79 26.79 -12.37 -7.13
C VAL A 79 26.31 -13.54 -7.98
N ASP A 80 26.50 -14.77 -7.47
CA ASP A 80 25.87 -15.98 -7.98
C ASP A 80 24.61 -16.30 -7.17
N PHE A 81 23.51 -15.63 -7.53
CA PHE A 81 22.21 -15.81 -6.90
C PHE A 81 21.22 -16.39 -7.91
N LYS A 82 20.52 -17.45 -7.51
CA LYS A 82 19.48 -18.10 -8.31
C LYS A 82 18.11 -17.54 -7.92
N LEU A 83 17.52 -16.77 -8.82
CA LEU A 83 16.18 -16.22 -8.66
C LEU A 83 15.13 -17.35 -8.76
N PRO A 84 14.00 -17.22 -8.04
CA PRO A 84 12.82 -18.01 -8.33
C PRO A 84 12.40 -17.87 -9.80
N LYS A 85 11.75 -18.90 -10.34
CA LYS A 85 11.27 -18.87 -11.72
C LYS A 85 10.28 -17.71 -11.89
N LEU A 86 10.58 -16.83 -12.84
CA LEU A 86 9.66 -15.77 -13.23
C LEU A 86 8.45 -16.39 -13.95
N HIS A 87 7.25 -15.99 -13.55
CA HIS A 87 6.00 -16.41 -14.19
C HIS A 87 5.88 -15.92 -15.66
N ASN A 88 6.56 -14.82 -16.01
CA ASN A 88 6.43 -14.13 -17.29
C ASN A 88 7.78 -13.65 -17.84
N SER A 89 7.75 -12.94 -18.98
CA SER A 89 8.93 -12.52 -19.75
C SER A 89 9.72 -11.34 -19.16
N ASN A 90 9.13 -10.63 -18.20
CA ASN A 90 9.74 -9.50 -17.52
C ASN A 90 9.25 -9.37 -16.07
N ILE A 91 10.02 -8.62 -15.27
CA ILE A 91 9.75 -8.39 -13.84
C ILE A 91 8.38 -7.72 -13.61
N ILE A 92 7.98 -6.78 -14.48
CA ILE A 92 6.72 -6.04 -14.33
C ILE A 92 5.53 -7.00 -14.45
N GLU A 93 5.50 -7.82 -15.51
CA GLU A 93 4.48 -8.84 -15.71
C GLU A 93 4.48 -9.90 -14.59
N HIS A 94 5.65 -10.25 -14.07
CA HIS A 94 5.76 -11.18 -12.95
C HIS A 94 5.10 -10.65 -11.68
N PHE A 95 5.41 -9.42 -11.26
CA PHE A 95 4.79 -8.82 -10.08
C PHE A 95 3.30 -8.52 -10.28
N ASN A 96 2.88 -8.12 -11.49
CA ASN A 96 1.46 -7.96 -11.79
C ASN A 96 0.69 -9.27 -11.68
N HIS A 97 1.29 -10.39 -12.11
CA HIS A 97 0.69 -11.72 -11.96
C HIS A 97 0.55 -12.10 -10.49
N ILE A 98 1.62 -11.99 -9.70
CA ILE A 98 1.59 -12.29 -8.25
C ILE A 98 0.54 -11.44 -7.54
N ALA A 99 0.52 -10.12 -7.81
CA ALA A 99 -0.44 -9.21 -7.20
C ALA A 99 -1.89 -9.58 -7.59
N THR A 100 -2.12 -9.91 -8.86
CA THR A 100 -3.45 -10.32 -9.34
C THR A 100 -3.92 -11.62 -8.67
N GLU A 101 -3.02 -12.59 -8.53
CA GLU A 101 -3.32 -13.87 -7.90
C GLU A 101 -3.63 -13.70 -6.40
N GLN A 102 -2.78 -12.96 -5.67
CA GLN A 102 -2.95 -12.72 -4.24
C GLN A 102 -4.21 -11.90 -3.91
N LEU A 103 -4.59 -10.97 -4.77
CA LEU A 103 -5.73 -10.08 -4.54
C LEU A 103 -7.04 -10.60 -5.13
N LYS A 104 -7.03 -11.72 -5.86
CA LYS A 104 -8.17 -12.21 -6.64
C LYS A 104 -9.44 -12.35 -5.78
N ASP A 105 -9.34 -13.08 -4.68
CA ASP A 105 -10.50 -13.40 -3.84
C ASP A 105 -11.04 -12.15 -3.14
N TYR A 106 -10.15 -11.33 -2.57
CA TYR A 106 -10.53 -10.06 -1.93
C TYR A 106 -11.15 -9.07 -2.92
N LYS A 107 -10.65 -9.01 -4.16
CA LYS A 107 -11.22 -8.16 -5.21
C LYS A 107 -12.62 -8.63 -5.59
N MET A 108 -12.85 -9.94 -5.67
CA MET A 108 -14.19 -10.48 -5.91
C MET A 108 -15.16 -10.12 -4.79
N LEU A 109 -14.75 -10.30 -3.53
CA LEU A 109 -15.53 -9.92 -2.34
C LEU A 109 -15.86 -8.42 -2.32
N LEU A 110 -14.87 -7.58 -2.59
CA LEU A 110 -15.05 -6.13 -2.64
C LEU A 110 -16.04 -5.72 -3.74
N LEU A 111 -15.88 -6.26 -4.96
CA LEU A 111 -16.76 -5.94 -6.07
C LEU A 111 -18.19 -6.42 -5.84
N ASP A 112 -18.37 -7.59 -5.22
CA ASP A 112 -19.68 -8.09 -4.81
C ASP A 112 -20.33 -7.17 -3.77
N LEU A 113 -19.58 -6.71 -2.76
CA LEU A 113 -20.07 -5.76 -1.76
C LEU A 113 -20.45 -4.40 -2.37
N VAL A 114 -19.61 -3.85 -3.25
CA VAL A 114 -19.84 -2.53 -3.88
C VAL A 114 -21.03 -2.54 -4.85
N ASN A 115 -21.26 -3.65 -5.56
CA ASN A 115 -22.35 -3.77 -6.54
C ASN A 115 -23.66 -4.28 -5.93
N SER A 116 -23.67 -4.64 -4.65
CA SER A 116 -24.88 -5.09 -3.95
C SER A 116 -25.66 -3.91 -3.36
N GLU A 117 -26.99 -4.01 -3.35
CA GLU A 117 -27.80 -3.12 -2.53
C GLU A 117 -27.69 -3.54 -1.06
N LEU A 118 -27.32 -2.61 -0.19
CA LEU A 118 -27.25 -2.87 1.24
C LEU A 118 -28.66 -3.04 1.82
N PRO A 119 -28.83 -3.91 2.84
CA PRO A 119 -30.10 -4.04 3.54
C PRO A 119 -30.52 -2.70 4.17
N PRO A 120 -31.83 -2.44 4.31
CA PRO A 120 -32.31 -1.23 4.94
C PRO A 120 -31.78 -1.13 6.38
N ILE A 121 -31.42 0.09 6.78
CA ILE A 121 -30.94 0.36 8.15
C ILE A 121 -32.03 -0.03 9.15
N PRO A 122 -31.73 -0.85 10.17
CA PRO A 122 -32.69 -1.22 11.21
C PRO A 122 -33.25 0.02 11.91
N LYS A 123 -34.58 0.08 12.07
CA LYS A 123 -35.24 1.17 12.81
C LYS A 123 -35.11 1.03 14.32
N ASN A 124 -35.06 -0.21 14.82
CA ASN A 124 -34.98 -0.52 16.24
C ASN A 124 -33.76 -1.42 16.50
N TRP A 125 -32.75 -0.84 17.14
CA TRP A 125 -31.55 -1.56 17.55
C TRP A 125 -31.73 -2.13 18.96
N LYS A 126 -31.41 -3.40 19.12
CA LYS A 126 -31.38 -4.09 20.41
C LYS A 126 -29.96 -4.05 20.97
N PHE A 127 -29.80 -3.33 22.07
CA PHE A 127 -28.58 -3.33 22.88
C PHE A 127 -28.53 -4.60 23.72
N HIS A 128 -28.10 -5.69 23.08
CA HIS A 128 -27.92 -6.99 23.72
C HIS A 128 -26.43 -7.33 23.70
N ARG A 129 -25.94 -8.02 24.74
CA ARG A 129 -24.53 -8.40 24.80
C ARG A 129 -24.12 -9.24 23.58
N GLY A 130 -22.91 -9.04 23.10
CA GLY A 130 -22.42 -9.76 21.93
C GLY A 130 -23.08 -9.28 20.64
N TRP A 131 -23.05 -10.11 19.60
CA TRP A 131 -23.54 -9.76 18.28
C TRP A 131 -25.04 -9.99 18.14
N MET A 132 -25.72 -8.99 17.58
CA MET A 132 -27.08 -9.06 17.06
C MET A 132 -27.04 -8.83 15.55
N GLN A 133 -27.64 -9.76 14.80
CA GLN A 133 -27.84 -9.67 13.35
C GLN A 133 -29.25 -9.17 13.06
N TYR A 134 -29.39 -8.34 12.03
CA TYR A 134 -30.65 -7.77 11.55
C TYR A 134 -30.82 -8.05 10.05
N ASP A 135 -31.94 -8.66 9.69
CA ASP A 135 -32.30 -8.92 8.28
C ASP A 135 -33.10 -7.76 7.66
N SER A 136 -33.36 -7.88 6.36
CA SER A 136 -34.13 -6.89 5.59
C SER A 136 -35.59 -6.76 6.03
N SER A 137 -36.14 -7.74 6.75
CA SER A 137 -37.49 -7.69 7.33
C SER A 137 -37.53 -6.95 8.68
N GLY A 138 -36.36 -6.65 9.25
CA GLY A 138 -36.22 -6.08 10.59
C GLY A 138 -36.25 -7.12 11.71
N LYS A 139 -36.23 -8.42 11.39
CA LYS A 139 -36.07 -9.47 12.38
C LYS A 139 -34.63 -9.46 12.88
N SER A 140 -34.48 -9.67 14.19
CA SER A 140 -33.19 -9.69 14.86
C SER A 140 -32.94 -11.00 15.58
N GLN A 141 -31.70 -11.48 15.51
CA GLN A 141 -31.25 -12.68 16.20
C GLN A 141 -29.84 -12.50 16.77
N SER A 142 -29.56 -13.16 17.90
CA SER A 142 -28.22 -13.18 18.47
C SER A 142 -27.36 -14.19 17.70
N VAL A 143 -26.13 -13.81 17.40
CA VAL A 143 -25.14 -14.64 16.69
C VAL A 143 -23.81 -14.57 17.43
N ASP A 144 -22.93 -15.55 17.19
CA ASP A 144 -21.60 -15.53 17.80
C ASP A 144 -20.70 -14.48 17.14
N PHE A 145 -20.80 -14.34 15.82
CA PHE A 145 -20.08 -13.35 15.00
C PHE A 145 -20.73 -13.25 13.60
N PRO A 146 -20.43 -12.20 12.81
CA PRO A 146 -20.90 -12.10 11.42
C PRO A 146 -20.26 -13.16 10.51
N GLU A 147 -21.09 -13.97 9.85
CA GLU A 147 -20.61 -15.10 9.01
C GLU A 147 -20.22 -14.69 7.58
N GLU A 148 -20.51 -13.46 7.15
CA GLU A 148 -20.17 -13.04 5.79
C GLU A 148 -18.68 -12.74 5.61
N SER A 149 -18.17 -13.14 4.43
CA SER A 149 -16.80 -12.91 3.96
C SER A 149 -16.42 -11.43 3.70
N ALA A 150 -17.39 -10.52 3.66
CA ALA A 150 -17.15 -9.12 3.33
C ALA A 150 -18.06 -8.21 4.15
N LEU A 151 -17.46 -7.32 4.93
CA LEU A 151 -18.17 -6.44 5.86
C LEU A 151 -17.60 -5.04 5.80
N VAL A 152 -18.47 -4.04 5.88
CA VAL A 152 -18.07 -2.70 6.34
C VAL A 152 -18.19 -2.69 7.86
N PHE A 153 -17.15 -2.26 8.57
CA PHE A 153 -17.01 -2.42 10.01
C PHE A 153 -16.48 -1.14 10.68
N ASP A 154 -17.00 -0.84 11.87
CA ASP A 154 -16.67 0.36 12.65
C ASP A 154 -16.84 0.10 14.16
N VAL A 155 -15.95 0.66 14.99
CA VAL A 155 -15.91 0.45 16.45
C VAL A 155 -15.93 1.76 17.21
N GLU A 156 -16.77 1.83 18.24
CA GLU A 156 -16.84 2.97 19.16
C GLU A 156 -16.34 2.61 20.56
N VAL A 157 -15.64 3.56 21.17
CA VAL A 157 -15.01 3.43 22.50
C VAL A 157 -15.48 4.55 23.41
N CYS A 158 -15.90 4.22 24.63
CA CYS A 158 -16.20 5.19 25.67
C CYS A 158 -14.93 5.59 26.45
N MET A 159 -14.29 6.69 26.05
CA MET A 159 -13.03 7.18 26.64
C MET A 159 -13.05 7.35 28.16
N LYS A 160 -14.22 7.63 28.76
CA LYS A 160 -14.37 7.76 30.22
C LYS A 160 -14.23 6.42 30.95
N GLU A 161 -14.58 5.32 30.28
CA GLU A 161 -14.54 3.95 30.81
C GLU A 161 -13.30 3.17 30.33
N GLY A 162 -12.38 3.86 29.64
CA GLY A 162 -11.13 3.34 29.13
C GLY A 162 -11.15 3.04 27.62
N ASN A 163 -10.10 2.36 27.16
CA ASN A 163 -9.88 2.11 25.73
C ASN A 163 -10.53 0.81 25.24
N PHE A 164 -11.54 0.31 25.94
CA PHE A 164 -12.21 -0.92 25.58
C PHE A 164 -13.39 -0.63 24.65
N PRO A 165 -13.59 -1.45 23.62
CA PRO A 165 -14.68 -1.27 22.66
C PRO A 165 -16.02 -1.36 23.40
N THR A 166 -16.90 -0.40 23.10
CA THR A 166 -18.21 -0.21 23.75
C THR A 166 -19.33 -0.72 22.86
N ILE A 167 -19.30 -0.34 21.59
CA ILE A 167 -20.16 -0.92 20.54
C ILE A 167 -19.34 -1.12 19.28
N ALA A 168 -19.76 -2.04 18.43
CA ALA A 168 -19.26 -2.14 17.08
C ALA A 168 -20.43 -2.35 16.12
N THR A 169 -20.34 -1.77 14.94
CA THR A 169 -21.35 -1.95 13.90
C THR A 169 -20.71 -2.58 12.68
N ALA A 170 -21.46 -3.45 12.03
CA ALA A 170 -21.05 -3.99 10.75
C ALA A 170 -22.23 -4.07 9.78
N VAL A 171 -21.94 -3.99 8.48
CA VAL A 171 -22.93 -4.27 7.44
C VAL A 171 -22.32 -5.14 6.36
N SER A 172 -23.04 -6.21 6.02
CA SER A 172 -22.78 -7.05 4.85
C SER A 172 -23.80 -6.74 3.77
N LYS A 173 -23.66 -7.38 2.61
CA LYS A 173 -24.70 -7.33 1.55
C LYS A 173 -26.06 -7.90 2.00
N LYS A 174 -26.13 -8.63 3.11
CA LYS A 174 -27.35 -9.32 3.59
C LYS A 174 -27.89 -8.75 4.89
N HIS A 175 -27.01 -8.37 5.82
CA HIS A 175 -27.39 -8.08 7.19
C HIS A 175 -26.69 -6.86 7.75
N TRP A 176 -27.37 -6.18 8.66
CA TRP A 176 -26.76 -5.25 9.61
C TRP A 176 -26.41 -5.99 10.90
N TYR A 177 -25.39 -5.50 11.59
CA TYR A 177 -24.89 -6.06 12.83
C TYR A 177 -24.65 -4.97 13.86
N LEU A 178 -25.00 -5.26 15.10
CA LEU A 178 -24.62 -4.48 16.26
C LEU A 178 -24.01 -5.42 17.30
N TRP A 179 -22.79 -5.13 17.69
CA TRP A 179 -22.15 -5.72 18.84
C TRP A 179 -22.21 -4.74 20.01
N CYS A 180 -22.55 -5.23 21.20
CA CYS A 180 -22.48 -4.44 22.43
C CYS A 180 -21.58 -5.10 23.47
N SER A 181 -20.76 -4.25 24.10
CA SER A 181 -19.77 -4.64 25.09
C SER A 181 -20.38 -5.13 26.37
N GLU A 182 -19.75 -6.18 26.87
CA GLU A 182 -19.89 -6.62 28.23
C GLU A 182 -19.20 -5.67 29.23
N ARG A 183 -18.66 -4.48 28.93
CA ARG A 183 -18.47 -3.46 30.01
C ARG A 183 -19.76 -2.73 30.41
N LEU A 184 -20.88 -3.17 29.83
CA LEU A 184 -22.23 -3.15 30.38
C LEU A 184 -22.63 -4.48 31.09
N THR A 185 -21.73 -5.48 31.25
CA THR A 185 -21.76 -6.74 32.06
C THR A 185 -20.52 -7.68 31.80
N GLU A 186 -19.41 -7.58 32.52
CA GLU A 186 -17.98 -7.92 32.19
C GLU A 186 -17.56 -9.12 31.26
N ASP A 187 -16.89 -8.85 30.11
CA ASP A 187 -16.03 -9.77 29.30
C ASP A 187 -15.52 -9.17 27.95
N GLN A 188 -14.45 -9.75 27.38
CA GLN A 188 -13.79 -9.31 26.13
C GLN A 188 -14.54 -9.75 24.86
N ILE A 189 -14.40 -8.95 23.79
CA ILE A 189 -15.02 -9.24 22.50
C ILE A 189 -14.56 -10.59 21.92
N LYS A 190 -15.50 -11.52 21.74
CA LYS A 190 -15.33 -12.70 20.87
C LYS A 190 -15.67 -12.32 19.42
N ASN A 191 -14.76 -11.63 18.73
CA ASN A 191 -14.92 -11.33 17.30
C ASN A 191 -14.26 -12.42 16.47
N GLY A 192 -15.01 -13.00 15.54
CA GLY A 192 -14.48 -13.76 14.42
C GLY A 192 -14.91 -13.06 13.14
N PHE A 193 -13.98 -12.63 12.29
CA PHE A 193 -14.32 -12.05 10.99
C PHE A 193 -13.69 -12.85 9.86
N GLN A 194 -14.49 -13.11 8.83
CA GLN A 194 -14.05 -13.85 7.66
C GLN A 194 -13.63 -12.89 6.54
N GLU A 195 -12.39 -13.07 6.08
CA GLU A 195 -11.85 -12.62 4.78
C GLU A 195 -11.66 -11.11 4.55
N LEU A 196 -12.68 -10.26 4.39
CA LEU A 196 -12.50 -8.85 4.03
C LEU A 196 -13.26 -7.87 4.93
N LEU A 197 -12.51 -6.99 5.59
CA LEU A 197 -13.04 -5.88 6.39
C LEU A 197 -12.76 -4.53 5.71
N VAL A 198 -13.81 -3.77 5.44
CA VAL A 198 -13.75 -2.41 4.92
C VAL A 198 -14.10 -1.45 6.04
N GLY A 199 -13.38 -0.33 6.17
CA GLY A 199 -13.74 0.69 7.14
C GLY A 199 -13.11 2.04 6.83
N HIS A 200 -13.26 2.99 7.73
CA HIS A 200 -12.70 4.33 7.60
C HIS A 200 -11.67 4.57 8.70
N ASN A 201 -10.40 4.74 8.32
CA ASN A 201 -9.29 4.76 9.28
C ASN A 201 -9.16 3.44 10.06
N VAL A 202 -9.23 2.33 9.31
CA VAL A 202 -9.30 0.95 9.81
C VAL A 202 -8.22 0.56 10.82
N ALA A 203 -7.07 1.26 10.84
CA ALA A 203 -6.01 1.02 11.81
C ALA A 203 -6.51 1.06 13.27
N PHE A 204 -7.52 1.90 13.55
CA PHE A 204 -8.16 1.96 14.86
C PHE A 204 -9.02 0.72 15.12
N ASP A 205 -9.99 0.44 14.25
CA ASP A 205 -10.95 -0.67 14.40
C ASP A 205 -10.26 -2.04 14.41
N ARG A 206 -9.21 -2.17 13.59
CA ARG A 206 -8.36 -3.37 13.46
C ARG A 206 -7.76 -3.79 14.79
N ALA A 207 -7.50 -2.86 15.72
CA ALA A 207 -6.99 -3.19 17.04
C ALA A 207 -8.00 -3.97 17.90
N PHE A 208 -9.27 -4.01 17.52
CA PHE A 208 -10.33 -4.74 18.23
C PHE A 208 -10.76 -6.03 17.52
N VAL A 209 -10.02 -6.44 16.48
CA VAL A 209 -10.24 -7.67 15.73
C VAL A 209 -9.32 -8.78 16.24
N LYS A 210 -9.90 -9.90 16.68
CA LYS A 210 -9.18 -10.99 17.35
C LYS A 210 -8.11 -11.62 16.46
N GLU A 211 -8.40 -11.79 15.18
CA GLU A 211 -7.49 -12.39 14.18
C GLU A 211 -6.16 -11.66 14.07
N GLN A 212 -6.09 -10.38 14.47
CA GLN A 212 -4.87 -9.58 14.41
C GLN A 212 -3.87 -9.90 15.52
N TYR A 213 -4.30 -10.67 16.51
CA TYR A 213 -3.49 -11.11 17.63
C TYR A 213 -3.03 -12.57 17.49
N PHE A 214 -3.39 -13.25 16.40
CA PHE A 214 -2.87 -14.58 16.11
C PHE A 214 -1.44 -14.49 15.58
N LEU A 215 -0.58 -15.39 16.06
CA LEU A 215 0.80 -15.52 15.57
C LEU A 215 0.84 -16.08 14.14
N GLU A 216 -0.12 -16.94 13.83
CA GLU A 216 -0.28 -17.52 12.50
C GLU A 216 -1.03 -16.54 11.59
N GLN A 217 -0.61 -16.50 10.33
CA GLN A 217 -1.22 -15.63 9.34
C GLN A 217 -2.67 -16.03 9.09
N THR A 218 -3.59 -15.08 9.26
CA THR A 218 -5.00 -15.26 8.91
C THR A 218 -5.27 -14.81 7.49
N LYS A 219 -6.43 -15.21 6.95
CA LYS A 219 -6.94 -14.73 5.66
C LYS A 219 -7.67 -13.39 5.75
N THR A 220 -7.60 -12.69 6.88
CA THR A 220 -8.32 -11.43 7.08
C THR A 220 -7.54 -10.29 6.45
N ALA A 221 -8.10 -9.66 5.42
CA ALA A 221 -7.60 -8.46 4.78
C ALA A 221 -8.44 -7.24 5.18
N PHE A 222 -7.82 -6.07 5.12
CA PHE A 222 -8.43 -4.79 5.46
C PHE A 222 -8.33 -3.82 4.29
N LEU A 223 -9.41 -3.10 4.04
CA LEU A 223 -9.46 -2.00 3.07
C LEU A 223 -9.86 -0.70 3.76
N ASP A 224 -8.93 0.25 3.79
CA ASP A 224 -9.15 1.55 4.40
C ASP A 224 -9.61 2.60 3.38
N THR A 225 -10.85 3.05 3.54
CA THR A 225 -11.44 4.10 2.71
C THR A 225 -10.77 5.46 2.90
N MET A 226 -10.15 5.74 4.06
CA MET A 226 -9.36 6.95 4.27
C MET A 226 -8.09 6.91 3.42
N SER A 227 -7.36 5.80 3.44
CA SER A 227 -6.18 5.57 2.60
C SER A 227 -6.51 5.63 1.10
N LEU A 228 -7.63 5.03 0.67
CA LEU A 228 -8.10 5.14 -0.71
C LEU A 228 -8.37 6.59 -1.13
N HIS A 229 -9.06 7.37 -0.29
CA HIS A 229 -9.28 8.79 -0.54
C HIS A 229 -7.95 9.55 -0.63
N MET A 230 -6.99 9.26 0.25
CA MET A 230 -5.66 9.88 0.19
C MET A 230 -4.91 9.54 -1.10
N CYS A 231 -5.04 8.32 -1.63
CA CYS A 231 -4.43 7.92 -2.89
C CYS A 231 -5.01 8.67 -4.11
N VAL A 232 -6.31 8.98 -4.10
CA VAL A 232 -7.00 9.58 -5.26
C VAL A 232 -7.13 11.11 -5.16
N SER A 233 -7.32 11.63 -3.95
CA SER A 233 -7.68 13.03 -3.69
C SER A 233 -6.93 13.62 -2.49
N GLY A 234 -5.84 12.98 -2.07
CA GLY A 234 -5.02 13.45 -0.96
C GLY A 234 -4.40 14.81 -1.21
N LEU A 235 -4.36 15.63 -0.15
CA LEU A 235 -3.64 16.89 -0.13
C LEU A 235 -2.28 16.71 0.54
N THR A 236 -1.27 17.42 0.03
CA THR A 236 0.02 17.57 0.71
C THR A 236 -0.15 18.28 2.06
N GLY A 237 0.84 18.16 2.95
CA GLY A 237 0.78 18.77 4.29
C GLY A 237 0.49 20.28 4.26
N MET A 238 1.16 21.03 3.36
CA MET A 238 0.95 22.47 3.21
C MET A 238 -0.43 22.79 2.64
N GLN A 239 -0.86 22.10 1.58
CA GLN A 239 -2.19 22.29 0.99
C GLN A 239 -3.32 22.00 1.99
N ARG A 240 -3.16 20.95 2.81
CA ARG A 240 -4.10 20.61 3.87
C ARG A 240 -4.18 21.71 4.92
N ALA A 241 -3.04 22.21 5.40
CA ALA A 241 -2.97 23.30 6.37
C ALA A 241 -3.64 24.58 5.83
N MET A 242 -3.34 24.95 4.58
CA MET A 242 -3.97 26.11 3.93
C MET A 242 -5.48 25.91 3.74
N SER A 243 -5.92 24.71 3.31
CA SER A 243 -7.35 24.40 3.14
C SER A 243 -8.10 24.50 4.47
N LEU A 244 -7.55 23.93 5.54
CA LEU A 244 -8.11 24.03 6.90
C LEU A 244 -8.18 25.48 7.38
N ALA A 245 -7.13 26.27 7.17
CA ALA A 245 -7.11 27.68 7.52
C ALA A 245 -8.16 28.49 6.73
N SER A 246 -8.31 28.22 5.42
CA SER A 246 -9.31 28.86 4.57
C SER A 246 -10.74 28.47 4.95
N LYS A 247 -10.99 27.18 5.26
CA LYS A 247 -12.29 26.71 5.77
C LYS A 247 -12.62 27.37 7.12
N LYS A 248 -11.65 27.46 8.03
CA LYS A 248 -11.82 28.14 9.33
C LYS A 248 -12.11 29.63 9.18
N LYS A 249 -11.44 30.33 8.23
CA LYS A 249 -11.75 31.73 7.92
C LYS A 249 -13.16 31.91 7.38
N LYS A 250 -13.61 30.97 6.52
CA LYS A 250 -14.96 31.00 5.93
C LYS A 250 -16.05 30.72 6.97
N SER A 251 -15.84 29.76 7.88
CA SER A 251 -16.79 29.50 8.97
C SER A 251 -16.91 30.70 9.91
N THR A 252 -15.80 31.37 10.23
CA THR A 252 -15.84 32.59 11.07
C THR A 252 -16.50 33.78 10.37
N SER A 253 -16.37 33.93 9.05
CA SER A 253 -17.08 34.99 8.31
C SER A 253 -18.57 34.71 8.24
N ASP A 254 -18.97 33.45 7.97
CA ASP A 254 -20.38 33.06 7.89
C ASP A 254 -21.08 33.20 9.26
N GLU A 255 -20.41 32.85 10.37
CA GLU A 255 -20.92 33.09 11.73
C GLU A 255 -21.09 34.59 12.05
N SER A 256 -20.14 35.43 11.62
CA SER A 256 -20.21 36.88 11.83
C SER A 256 -21.32 37.55 11.02
N GLU A 257 -21.56 37.13 9.77
CA GLU A 257 -22.67 37.63 8.94
C GLU A 257 -24.03 37.17 9.49
N ASN A 258 -24.13 35.94 9.98
CA ASN A 258 -25.38 35.42 10.53
C ASN A 258 -25.73 36.07 11.88
N SER A 259 -24.72 36.34 12.72
CA SER A 259 -24.92 37.08 13.98
C SER A 259 -25.28 38.56 13.74
N SER A 260 -24.82 39.16 12.65
CA SER A 260 -25.19 40.53 12.26
C SER A 260 -26.64 40.64 11.78
N ARG A 261 -27.18 39.58 11.15
CA ARG A 261 -28.58 39.51 10.71
C ARG A 261 -29.58 39.28 11.84
N LEU A 262 -29.17 38.58 12.90
CA LEU A 262 -30.03 38.30 14.07
C LEU A 262 -30.22 39.49 15.01
N VAL A 263 -29.42 40.55 14.91
CA VAL A 263 -29.49 41.74 15.77
C VAL A 263 -30.37 42.86 15.15
N ILE A 264 -30.91 42.65 13.95
CA ILE A 264 -31.82 43.57 13.28
C ILE A 264 -33.22 42.94 13.21
N HIS A 265 -33.91 42.87 14.35
CA HIS A 265 -35.37 42.82 14.45
C HIS A 265 -35.83 43.19 15.86
#